data_AF-A0A350WW19-F1
#
_entry.id   AF-A0A350WW19-F1
#
_cell.length_a   1.000
_cell.length_b   1.000
_cell.length_c   1.000
_cell.angle_alpha   90.00
_cell.angle_beta   90.00
_cell.angle_gamma   90.00
#
_symmetry.space_group_name_H-M   'P 1'
#
loop_
_entity.id
_entity.type
_entity.pdbx_description
1 polymer ?
#
loop_
_entity_poly.entity_id
_entity_poly.type
_entity_poly.pdbx_seq_one_letter_code
_entity_poly.pdbx_strand_id
1 'polypeptide(L)'
;MSTKIPSVVSTMITTLLLLMFGSAAMFFLLVALNGFSEREAGPALIASLACQGVGIILSAVLAWRLPRLFIEKFDWNSVLAVVVSIPASVLMGGVISSAAFFLGVLVAEMLWN
;
A
#
# COMPACT_ATOMS: atom_id res chain seq x y z
N MET A 1 15.82 23.47 8.36
CA MET A 1 15.19 22.69 9.46
C MET A 1 15.56 21.22 9.31
N SER A 2 15.69 20.47 10.41
CA SER A 2 16.02 19.03 10.34
C SER A 2 14.87 18.24 9.69
N THR A 3 15.06 17.80 8.45
CA THR A 3 14.06 17.08 7.63
C THR A 3 13.88 15.61 8.05
N LYS A 4 14.77 15.09 8.91
CA LYS A 4 14.78 13.68 9.32
C LYS A 4 13.56 13.31 10.18
N ILE A 5 13.20 14.17 11.13
CA ILE A 5 12.08 13.93 12.06
C ILE A 5 10.73 13.86 11.32
N PRO A 6 10.34 14.87 10.51
CA PRO A 6 9.06 14.83 9.79
C PRO A 6 8.97 13.68 8.77
N SER A 7 10.07 13.32 8.11
CA SER A 7 10.10 12.20 7.15
C SER A 7 9.89 10.85 7.85
N VAL A 8 10.50 10.63 9.01
CA VAL A 8 10.32 9.39 9.81
C VAL A 8 8.89 9.28 10.36
N VAL A 9 8.31 10.39 10.83
CA VAL A 9 6.93 10.39 11.32
C VAL A 9 5.94 10.09 10.19
N SER A 10 6.11 10.72 9.01
CA SER A 10 5.27 10.45 7.84
C SER A 10 5.35 8.99 7.40
N THR A 11 6.55 8.40 7.37
CA THR A 11 6.73 7.00 6.98
C THR A 11 6.13 6.03 7.97
N MET A 12 6.33 6.25 9.28
CA MET A 12 5.73 5.43 10.33
C MET A 12 4.20 5.42 10.25
N ILE A 13 3.57 6.60 10.17
CA ILE A 13 2.11 6.72 10.08
C ILE A 13 1.57 6.06 8.80
N THR A 14 2.20 6.33 7.65
CA THR A 14 1.77 5.78 6.36
C THR A 14 1.87 4.25 6.35
N THR A 15 2.98 3.70 6.88
CA THR A 15 3.18 2.25 6.95
C THR A 15 2.11 1.60 7.83
N LEU A 16 1.82 2.18 8.99
CA LEU A 16 0.82 1.65 9.91
C LEU A 16 -0.59 1.63 9.30
N LEU A 17 -0.96 2.70 8.60
CA LEU A 17 -2.24 2.82 7.87
C LEU A 17 -2.37 1.77 6.76
N LEU A 18 -1.33 1.60 5.95
CA LEU A 18 -1.35 0.61 4.86
C LEU A 18 -1.36 -0.82 5.38
N LEU A 19 -0.73 -1.08 6.52
CA LEU A 19 -0.76 -2.40 7.16
C LEU A 19 -2.16 -2.75 7.67
N MET A 20 -2.87 -1.77 8.26
CA MET A 20 -4.28 -1.94 8.62
C MET A 20 -5.20 -2.13 7.40
N PHE A 21 -4.95 -1.38 6.32
CA PHE A 21 -5.73 -1.52 5.09
C PHE A 21 -5.48 -2.88 4.42
N GLY A 22 -4.22 -3.31 4.38
CA GLY A 22 -3.80 -4.56 3.79
C GLY A 22 -4.35 -5.80 4.51
N SER A 23 -4.37 -5.78 5.84
CA SER A 23 -4.96 -6.86 6.63
C SER A 23 -6.48 -6.95 6.44
N ALA A 24 -7.19 -5.81 6.38
CA ALA A 24 -8.61 -5.79 6.04
C ALA A 24 -8.86 -6.33 4.62
N ALA A 25 -8.07 -5.91 3.63
CA ALA A 25 -8.19 -6.40 2.26
C ALA A 25 -7.92 -7.92 2.13
N MET A 26 -6.96 -8.46 2.87
CA MET A 26 -6.72 -9.92 2.95
C MET A 26 -7.92 -10.65 3.54
N PHE A 27 -8.54 -10.10 4.58
CA PHE A 27 -9.75 -10.68 5.17
C PHE A 27 -10.91 -10.74 4.16
N PHE A 28 -11.16 -9.64 3.43
CA PHE A 28 -12.17 -9.63 2.37
C PHE A 28 -11.85 -10.60 1.23
N LEU A 29 -10.57 -10.74 0.86
CA LEU A 29 -10.14 -11.71 -0.15
C LEU A 29 -10.40 -13.16 0.30
N LEU A 30 -10.15 -13.49 1.57
CA LEU A 30 -10.48 -14.80 2.13
C LEU A 30 -11.99 -15.07 2.10
N VAL A 31 -12.81 -14.07 2.43
CA VAL A 31 -14.27 -14.18 2.34
C VAL A 31 -14.72 -14.40 0.89
N ALA A 32 -14.11 -13.68 -0.07
CA ALA A 32 -14.41 -13.84 -1.49
C ALA A 32 -13.98 -15.21 -2.03
N LEU A 33 -12.87 -15.76 -1.54
CA LEU A 33 -12.32 -17.05 -1.95
C LEU A 33 -12.95 -18.26 -1.24
N ASN A 34 -13.87 -18.05 -0.29
CA ASN A 34 -14.48 -19.11 0.52
C ASN A 34 -15.39 -20.08 -0.27
N GLY A 35 -15.47 -19.94 -1.60
CA GLY A 35 -16.16 -20.86 -2.52
C GLY A 35 -15.25 -21.55 -3.55
N PHE A 36 -13.95 -21.27 -3.55
CA PHE A 36 -12.99 -21.81 -4.52
C PHE A 36 -12.21 -23.00 -3.94
N SER A 37 -11.68 -23.86 -4.82
CA SER A 37 -10.83 -24.98 -4.39
C SER A 37 -9.47 -24.48 -3.93
N GLU A 38 -8.81 -25.19 -3.00
CA GLU A 38 -7.47 -24.83 -2.50
C GLU A 38 -6.44 -24.65 -3.63
N ARG A 39 -6.65 -25.35 -4.75
CA ARG A 39 -5.80 -25.29 -5.95
C ARG A 39 -5.88 -23.95 -6.69
N GLU A 40 -7.02 -23.27 -6.64
CA GLU A 40 -7.19 -21.93 -7.25
C GLU A 40 -7.01 -20.81 -6.22
N ALA A 41 -7.45 -21.03 -4.98
CA ALA A 41 -7.40 -20.03 -3.91
C ALA A 41 -5.96 -19.77 -3.42
N GLY A 42 -5.11 -20.81 -3.36
CA GLY A 42 -3.73 -20.69 -2.90
C GLY A 42 -2.89 -19.71 -3.75
N PRO A 43 -2.81 -19.89 -5.08
CA PRO A 43 -2.10 -18.98 -5.97
C PRO A 43 -2.62 -17.53 -5.91
N ALA A 44 -3.94 -17.35 -5.81
CA ALA A 44 -4.56 -16.03 -5.70
C ALA A 44 -4.15 -15.31 -4.40
N LEU A 45 -4.10 -16.02 -3.27
CA LEU A 45 -3.66 -15.48 -1.98
C LEU A 45 -2.18 -15.09 -1.98
N ILE A 46 -1.33 -15.89 -2.63
CA ILE A 46 0.11 -15.61 -2.72
C ILE A 46 0.35 -14.38 -3.62
N ALA A 47 -0.34 -14.31 -4.76
CA ALA A 47 -0.26 -13.16 -5.66
C ALA A 47 -0.72 -11.86 -4.99
N SER A 48 -1.82 -11.90 -4.23
CA SER A 48 -2.32 -10.73 -3.50
C SER A 48 -1.35 -10.30 -2.39
N LEU A 49 -0.78 -11.25 -1.65
CA LEU A 49 0.19 -10.95 -0.59
C LEU A 49 1.47 -10.33 -1.16
N ALA A 50 1.99 -10.88 -2.25
CA ALA A 50 3.17 -10.35 -2.94
C ALA A 50 2.93 -8.92 -3.42
N CYS A 51 1.77 -8.65 -4.03
CA CYS A 51 1.46 -7.33 -4.57
C CYS A 51 1.19 -6.29 -3.46
N GLN A 52 0.53 -6.68 -2.35
CA GLN A 52 0.42 -5.83 -1.17
C GLN A 52 1.79 -5.51 -0.56
N GLY A 53 2.67 -6.52 -0.42
CA GLY A 53 4.02 -6.33 0.11
C GLY A 53 4.83 -5.33 -0.72
N VAL A 54 4.81 -5.48 -2.05
CA VAL A 54 5.45 -4.52 -2.97
C VAL A 54 4.83 -3.13 -2.83
N GLY A 55 3.50 -3.04 -2.75
CA GLY A 55 2.79 -1.77 -2.57
C GLY A 55 3.17 -1.03 -1.29
N ILE A 56 3.28 -1.75 -0.16
CA ILE A 56 3.70 -1.20 1.13
C ILE A 56 5.15 -0.69 1.06
N ILE A 57 6.06 -1.45 0.44
CA ILE A 57 7.47 -1.03 0.30
C ILE A 57 7.55 0.23 -0.56
N LEU A 58 6.86 0.27 -1.71
CA LEU A 58 6.88 1.42 -2.61
C LEU A 58 6.34 2.69 -1.94
N SER A 59 5.23 2.56 -1.25
CA SER A 59 4.57 3.67 -0.55
C SER A 59 5.38 4.15 0.66
N ALA A 60 6.08 3.28 1.38
CA ALA A 60 7.03 3.67 2.42
C ALA A 60 8.21 4.48 1.85
N VAL A 61 8.77 4.05 0.71
CA VAL A 61 9.82 4.80 0.02
C VAL A 61 9.31 6.17 -0.45
N LEU A 62 8.09 6.25 -0.96
CA LEU A 62 7.47 7.52 -1.35
C LEU A 62 7.23 8.44 -0.15
N ALA A 63 6.69 7.91 0.96
CA ALA A 63 6.45 8.65 2.18
C ALA A 63 7.76 9.16 2.81
N TRP A 64 8.90 8.52 2.54
CA TRP A 64 10.21 9.03 2.92
C TRP A 64 10.64 10.20 2.02
N ARG A 65 10.46 10.04 0.70
CA ARG A 65 11.01 10.95 -0.31
C ARG A 65 10.20 12.23 -0.49
N LEU A 66 8.87 12.16 -0.40
CA LEU A 66 7.95 13.28 -0.60
C LEU A 66 8.13 14.44 0.39
N PRO A 67 8.18 14.21 1.73
CA PRO A 67 8.41 15.29 2.69
C PRO A 67 9.75 15.98 2.45
N ARG A 68 10.79 15.20 2.09
CA ARG A 68 12.11 15.75 1.78
C ARG A 68 12.08 16.65 0.55
N LEU A 69 11.36 16.23 -0.50
CA LEU A 69 11.23 17.00 -1.73
C LEU A 69 10.42 18.28 -1.52
N PHE A 70 9.34 18.24 -0.76
CA PHE A 70 8.56 19.44 -0.42
C PHE A 70 9.34 20.44 0.44
N ILE A 71 10.12 19.96 1.40
CA ILE A 71 10.90 20.84 2.28
C ILE A 71 12.14 21.40 1.54
N GLU A 72 12.89 20.57 0.81
CA GLU A 72 14.13 21.01 0.16
C GLU A 72 13.88 21.82 -1.13
N LYS A 73 12.81 21.53 -1.88
CA LYS A 73 12.58 22.16 -3.20
C LYS A 73 11.51 23.25 -3.19
N PHE A 74 10.52 23.15 -2.31
CA PHE A 74 9.39 24.09 -2.27
C PHE A 74 9.37 24.95 -1.00
N ASP A 75 10.34 24.77 -0.09
CA ASP A 75 10.45 25.50 1.18
C ASP A 75 9.17 25.41 2.05
N TRP A 76 8.47 24.27 1.95
CA TRP A 76 7.25 24.06 2.71
C TRP A 76 7.54 23.87 4.20
N ASN A 77 6.64 24.37 5.04
CA ASN A 77 6.69 24.09 6.47
C ASN A 77 6.56 22.58 6.72
N SER A 78 7.36 22.06 7.66
CA SER A 78 7.49 20.63 7.96
C SER A 78 6.14 19.93 8.20
N VAL A 79 5.20 20.61 8.87
CA VAL A 79 3.86 20.08 9.14
C VAL A 79 3.05 19.90 7.87
N LEU A 80 3.09 20.90 6.98
CA LEU A 80 2.32 20.91 5.73
C LEU A 80 2.85 19.86 4.74
N ALA A 81 4.17 19.68 4.71
CA ALA A 81 4.82 18.63 3.92
C ALA A 81 4.38 17.21 4.36
N VAL A 82 4.27 16.96 5.67
CA VAL A 82 3.80 15.67 6.22
C VAL A 82 2.31 15.45 5.94
N VAL A 83 1.50 16.48 6.14
CA VAL A 83 0.03 16.38 5.93
C VAL A 83 -0.32 16.07 4.49
N VAL A 84 0.48 16.53 3.51
CA VAL A 84 0.23 16.26 2.08
C VAL A 84 0.93 14.98 1.60
N SER A 85 2.08 14.60 2.18
CA SER A 85 2.76 13.37 1.81
C SER A 85 2.01 12.10 2.21
N ILE A 86 1.31 12.12 3.35
CA ILE A 86 0.49 10.99 3.83
C ILE A 86 -0.60 10.62 2.82
N PRO A 87 -1.55 11.51 2.45
CA PRO A 87 -2.61 11.17 1.50
C PRO A 87 -2.06 10.84 0.12
N ALA A 88 -0.99 11.49 -0.35
CA ALA A 88 -0.35 11.13 -1.61
C ALA A 88 0.21 9.70 -1.60
N SER A 89 0.86 9.30 -0.50
CA SER A 89 1.43 7.96 -0.35
C SER A 89 0.34 6.91 -0.13
N VAL A 90 -0.72 7.23 0.60
CA VAL A 90 -1.89 6.37 0.82
C VAL A 90 -2.66 6.17 -0.48
N LEU A 91 -2.90 7.22 -1.27
CA LEU A 91 -3.56 7.09 -2.57
C LEU A 91 -2.76 6.21 -3.52
N MET A 92 -1.45 6.39 -3.59
CA MET A 92 -0.60 5.58 -4.44
C MET A 92 -0.55 4.11 -3.97
N GLY A 93 -0.43 3.88 -2.65
CA GLY A 93 -0.53 2.54 -2.08
C GLY A 93 -1.90 1.90 -2.32
N GLY A 94 -2.98 2.67 -2.19
CA GLY A 94 -4.35 2.23 -2.42
C GLY A 94 -4.61 1.84 -3.88
N VAL A 95 -4.09 2.58 -4.85
CA VAL A 95 -4.16 2.23 -6.29
C VAL A 95 -3.43 0.92 -6.55
N ILE A 96 -2.25 0.72 -5.96
CA ILE A 96 -1.50 -0.54 -6.10
C ILE A 96 -2.25 -1.70 -5.43
N SER A 97 -2.79 -1.51 -4.23
CA SER A 97 -3.58 -2.53 -3.52
C SER A 97 -4.88 -2.88 -4.24
N SER A 98 -5.53 -1.93 -4.90
CA SER A 98 -6.71 -2.21 -5.71
C SER A 98 -6.35 -2.95 -7.00
N ALA A 99 -5.27 -2.56 -7.68
CA ALA A 99 -4.74 -3.34 -8.80
C ALA A 99 -4.35 -4.79 -8.40
N ALA A 100 -3.77 -4.96 -7.21
CA ALA A 100 -3.46 -6.27 -6.62
C ALA A 100 -4.71 -7.14 -6.46
N PHE A 101 -5.79 -6.55 -5.95
CA PHE A 101 -7.06 -7.25 -5.76
C PHE A 101 -7.65 -7.72 -7.10
N PHE A 102 -7.70 -6.82 -8.09
CA PHE A 102 -8.19 -7.18 -9.43
C PHE A 102 -7.34 -8.25 -10.09
N LEU A 103 -6.01 -8.16 -10.01
CA LEU A 103 -5.11 -9.19 -10.53
C LEU A 103 -5.29 -10.53 -9.80
N GLY A 104 -5.48 -10.52 -8.49
CA GLY A 104 -5.74 -11.74 -7.71
C GLY A 104 -7.03 -12.45 -8.15
N VAL A 105 -8.13 -11.70 -8.32
CA VAL A 105 -9.40 -12.24 -8.83
C VAL A 105 -9.26 -12.76 -10.26
N LEU A 106 -8.56 -12.03 -11.12
CA LEU A 106 -8.38 -12.39 -12.52
C LEU A 106 -7.52 -13.65 -12.69
N VAL A 107 -6.49 -13.83 -11.85
CA VAL A 107 -5.70 -15.07 -11.81
C VAL A 107 -6.53 -16.25 -11.32
N ALA A 108 -7.40 -16.05 -10.32
CA ALA A 108 -8.30 -17.09 -9.85
C ALA A 108 -9.28 -17.53 -10.95
N GLU A 109 -9.89 -16.58 -11.67
CA GLU A 109 -10.77 -16.84 -12.82
C GLU A 109 -10.04 -17.59 -13.95
N MET A 110 -8.80 -17.22 -14.27
CA MET A 110 -8.01 -17.91 -15.30
C MET A 110 -7.64 -19.35 -14.92
N LEU A 111 -7.53 -19.66 -13.64
CA LEU A 111 -7.18 -21.01 -13.16
C LEU A 111 -8.41 -21.92 -12.99
N TRP A 112 -9.60 -21.34 -12.87
CA TRP A 112 -10.87 -22.05 -12.74
C TRP A 112 -11.40 -22.60 -14.08
N ASN A 113 -11.05 -21.95 -15.20
CA ASN A 113 -11.38 -22.37 -16.58
C ASN A 113 -10.31 -23.29 -17.17
#